data_AF-A0A0W0S3F5-F1
#
_entry.id   AF-A0A0W0S3F5-F1
#
_cell.length_a   1.000
_cell.length_b   1.000
_cell.length_c   1.000
_cell.angle_alpha   90.00
_cell.angle_beta   90.00
_cell.angle_gamma   90.00
#
_symmetry.space_group_name_H-M   'P 1'
#
loop_
_entity.id
_entity.type
_entity.pdbx_description
1 polymer ?
#
loop_
_entity_poly.entity_id
_entity_poly.type
_entity_poly.pdbx_seq_one_letter_code
_entity_poly.pdbx_strand_id
1 'polypeptide(L)'
;MIKGINKMLTKSKLEFLVGLGIIILPLQGLAAAAPTEMTKDDWLGKLKAVAPSVICQGFFEDASLKKRMEELKIDNDKCISLIPASFDKCQTQYYSGLPATMNKDSAAKWGHTIGECIGTDFATKYLVSNPQASTSSSSDQTTSSSTPSSTSPSTPSTSPSTPSTSPSTPSTSPSSPISSSTPATSSDSQSTDISRDQWLAQLKTLAPAMICQGFFGDPSLKKKLEDRSIDNTKCVNLIPASFEKCQNELYSNLPTTLNSDSANTWGHKIGECIGTDFAKKYLLPTATPATSTSSQ
;
A
#
# COMPACT_ATOMS: atom_id res chain seq x y z
N MET A 1 -46.03 -19.24 38.71
CA MET A 1 -44.65 -19.61 38.33
C MET A 1 -44.56 -19.64 36.81
N ILE A 2 -44.07 -18.58 36.17
CA ILE A 2 -43.71 -18.60 34.75
C ILE A 2 -42.33 -17.95 34.64
N LYS A 3 -41.35 -18.79 34.37
CA LYS A 3 -39.93 -18.46 34.24
C LYS A 3 -39.72 -17.98 32.80
N GLY A 4 -39.80 -16.68 32.59
CA GLY A 4 -39.64 -16.02 31.29
C GLY A 4 -38.16 -15.79 30.97
N ILE A 5 -37.72 -16.37 29.87
CA ILE A 5 -36.33 -16.50 29.40
C ILE A 5 -35.79 -15.13 28.94
N ASN A 6 -34.71 -14.67 29.58
CA ASN A 6 -33.87 -13.59 29.06
C ASN A 6 -33.22 -14.06 27.74
N LYS A 7 -33.72 -13.56 26.62
CA LYS A 7 -33.11 -13.76 25.30
C LYS A 7 -31.89 -12.83 25.24
N MET A 8 -30.70 -13.41 25.46
CA MET A 8 -29.41 -12.78 25.15
C MET A 8 -29.45 -12.31 23.70
N LEU A 9 -29.52 -10.99 23.51
CA LEU A 9 -29.31 -10.36 22.23
C LEU A 9 -27.81 -10.50 21.94
N THR A 10 -27.48 -11.52 21.16
CA THR A 10 -26.13 -11.83 20.70
C THR A 10 -25.58 -10.62 19.95
N LYS A 11 -24.58 -10.02 20.61
CA LYS A 11 -23.56 -9.09 20.11
C LYS A 11 -22.91 -9.68 18.86
N SER A 12 -23.62 -9.60 17.73
CA SER A 12 -23.17 -10.15 16.46
C SER A 12 -22.21 -9.17 15.81
N LYS A 13 -20.92 -9.54 15.85
CA LYS A 13 -19.97 -9.44 14.74
C LYS A 13 -20.23 -8.28 13.76
N LEU A 14 -19.77 -7.10 14.13
CA LEU A 14 -19.46 -6.00 13.21
C LEU A 14 -17.94 -5.77 13.24
N GLU A 15 -17.17 -6.83 13.00
CA GLU A 15 -15.70 -6.90 13.13
C GLU A 15 -15.12 -7.71 11.97
N PHE A 16 -15.59 -7.53 10.73
CA PHE A 16 -15.03 -8.30 9.60
C PHE A 16 -15.03 -7.63 8.21
N LEU A 17 -15.26 -6.32 8.09
CA LEU A 17 -15.24 -5.66 6.76
C LEU A 17 -14.57 -4.27 6.79
N VAL A 18 -13.40 -4.16 7.42
CA VAL A 18 -12.45 -3.04 7.23
C VAL A 18 -11.02 -3.60 7.01
N GLY A 19 -10.95 -4.79 6.38
CA GLY A 19 -9.71 -5.56 6.20
C GLY A 19 -9.34 -5.79 4.74
N LEU A 20 -9.69 -4.88 3.84
CA LEU A 20 -9.03 -4.76 2.55
C LEU A 20 -8.12 -3.54 2.66
N GLY A 21 -6.96 -3.80 3.26
CA GLY A 21 -5.89 -2.85 3.41
C GLY A 21 -5.48 -2.32 2.04
N ILE A 22 -5.92 -1.10 1.74
CA ILE A 22 -5.05 -0.18 1.01
C ILE A 22 -3.89 0.05 1.97
N ILE A 23 -2.86 -0.79 1.87
CA ILE A 23 -1.56 -0.53 2.49
C ILE A 23 -1.05 0.71 1.77
N ILE A 24 -1.43 1.89 2.29
CA ILE A 24 -0.72 3.13 2.04
C ILE A 24 0.63 2.90 2.70
N LEU A 25 1.56 2.33 1.94
CA LEU A 25 2.97 2.37 2.31
C LEU A 25 3.31 3.81 2.72
N PRO A 26 4.10 4.01 3.77
CA PRO A 26 4.67 5.30 4.07
C PRO A 26 5.78 5.60 3.04
N LEU A 27 5.40 5.81 1.78
CA LEU A 27 6.22 6.48 0.78
C LEU A 27 6.20 8.01 1.03
N GLN A 28 6.22 8.43 2.30
CA GLN A 28 6.05 9.82 2.72
C GLN A 28 7.37 10.49 3.16
N GLY A 29 8.51 9.86 2.91
CA GLY A 29 9.83 10.46 3.13
C GLY A 29 10.28 11.50 2.09
N LEU A 30 9.42 11.91 1.15
CA LEU A 30 9.77 12.90 0.11
C LEU A 30 8.69 13.99 0.02
N ALA A 31 8.62 14.84 1.03
CA ALA A 31 7.89 16.11 0.98
C ALA A 31 8.84 17.29 1.23
N ALA A 32 9.97 17.30 0.52
CA ALA A 32 10.60 18.54 0.10
C ALA A 32 10.10 18.80 -1.32
N ALA A 33 9.69 20.04 -1.62
CA ALA A 33 9.20 20.45 -2.94
C ALA A 33 10.26 20.20 -4.03
N ALA A 34 10.25 18.99 -4.61
CA ALA A 34 11.02 18.60 -5.78
C ALA A 34 10.03 18.27 -6.91
N PRO A 35 10.45 18.32 -8.18
CA PRO A 35 9.55 18.30 -9.32
C PRO A 35 8.61 17.08 -9.24
N THR A 36 7.33 17.34 -9.45
CA THR A 36 6.17 16.45 -9.28
C THR A 36 6.18 15.22 -10.20
N GLU A 37 7.26 15.01 -10.95
CA GLU A 37 7.39 13.98 -11.98
C GLU A 37 8.82 13.45 -12.00
N MET A 38 8.98 12.13 -12.07
CA MET A 38 10.26 11.48 -12.26
C MET A 38 10.22 10.61 -13.52
N THR A 39 11.37 10.32 -14.12
CA THR A 39 11.38 9.45 -15.31
C THR A 39 10.94 8.04 -14.95
N LYS A 40 10.37 7.32 -15.92
CA LYS A 40 9.99 5.91 -15.78
C LYS A 40 11.12 5.05 -15.21
N ASP A 41 12.34 5.24 -15.72
CA ASP A 41 13.51 4.46 -15.34
C ASP A 41 13.97 4.77 -13.91
N ASP A 42 13.99 6.05 -13.52
CA ASP A 42 14.27 6.45 -12.15
C ASP A 42 13.23 5.88 -11.18
N TRP A 43 11.95 5.91 -11.57
CA TRP A 43 10.86 5.38 -10.74
C TRP A 43 11.00 3.88 -10.55
N LEU A 44 11.27 3.14 -11.63
CA LEU A 44 11.52 1.70 -11.56
C LEU A 44 12.76 1.36 -10.74
N GLY A 45 13.83 2.14 -10.85
CA GLY A 45 15.04 1.96 -10.04
C GLY A 45 14.74 2.07 -8.56
N LYS A 46 13.99 3.10 -8.15
CA LYS A 46 13.54 3.27 -6.75
C LYS A 46 12.59 2.15 -6.32
N LEU A 47 11.64 1.78 -7.17
CA LEU A 47 10.70 0.71 -6.88
C LEU A 47 11.42 -0.62 -6.69
N LYS A 48 12.43 -0.93 -7.51
CA LYS A 48 13.24 -2.17 -7.40
C LYS A 48 13.97 -2.27 -6.07
N ALA A 49 14.45 -1.15 -5.52
CA ALA A 49 15.13 -1.13 -4.23
C ALA A 49 14.17 -1.36 -3.06
N VAL A 50 12.94 -0.85 -3.15
CA VAL A 50 11.97 -0.84 -2.03
C VAL A 50 10.99 -2.01 -2.08
N ALA A 51 10.62 -2.49 -3.27
CA ALA A 51 9.62 -3.53 -3.46
C ALA A 51 9.90 -4.84 -2.72
N PRO A 52 11.14 -5.37 -2.69
CA PRO A 52 11.42 -6.60 -1.93
C PRO A 52 11.04 -6.51 -0.47
N SER A 53 11.45 -5.43 0.22
CA SER A 53 11.16 -5.25 1.65
C SER A 53 9.65 -5.14 1.90
N VAL A 54 8.95 -4.34 1.10
CA VAL A 54 7.52 -4.08 1.26
C VAL A 54 6.68 -5.33 1.01
N ILE A 55 6.96 -6.03 -0.08
CA ILE A 55 6.14 -7.19 -0.48
C ILE A 55 6.32 -8.31 0.55
N CYS A 56 7.57 -8.53 1.00
CA CYS A 56 7.84 -9.49 2.06
C CYS A 56 7.15 -9.08 3.37
N GLN A 57 7.23 -7.81 3.77
CA GLN A 57 6.52 -7.33 4.95
C GLN A 57 5.02 -7.61 4.87
N GLY A 58 4.37 -7.31 3.74
CA GLY A 58 2.94 -7.59 3.54
C GLY A 58 2.60 -9.08 3.67
N PHE A 59 3.46 -9.99 3.20
CA PHE A 59 3.26 -11.43 3.39
C PHE A 59 3.42 -11.90 4.84
N PHE A 60 4.31 -11.26 5.61
CA PHE A 60 4.47 -11.57 7.04
C PHE A 60 3.39 -10.93 7.93
N GLU A 61 2.74 -9.87 7.46
CA GLU A 61 1.60 -9.23 8.13
C GLU A 61 0.30 -10.03 7.96
N ASP A 62 0.12 -10.69 6.81
CA ASP A 62 -1.02 -11.60 6.61
C ASP A 62 -0.80 -12.94 7.33
N ALA A 63 -1.65 -13.26 8.28
CA ALA A 63 -1.52 -14.48 9.10
C ALA A 63 -1.56 -15.78 8.28
N SER A 64 -2.28 -15.80 7.16
CA SER A 64 -2.41 -16.98 6.31
C SER A 64 -1.18 -17.19 5.43
N LEU A 65 -0.62 -16.11 4.89
CA LEU A 65 0.59 -16.13 4.07
C LEU A 65 1.82 -16.36 4.94
N LYS A 66 1.93 -15.69 6.09
CA LYS A 66 2.99 -15.91 7.08
C LYS A 66 3.11 -17.39 7.45
N LYS A 67 1.99 -18.03 7.80
CA LYS A 67 1.97 -19.46 8.15
C LYS A 67 2.54 -20.32 7.02
N ARG A 68 2.21 -19.98 5.77
CA ARG A 68 2.70 -20.70 4.59
C ARG A 68 4.18 -20.46 4.33
N MET A 69 4.66 -19.23 4.54
CA MET A 69 6.09 -18.90 4.46
C MET A 69 6.91 -19.65 5.52
N GLU A 70 6.42 -19.71 6.76
CA GLU A 70 7.05 -20.48 7.85
C GLU A 70 7.11 -21.97 7.53
N GLU A 71 6.01 -22.56 7.02
CA GLU A 71 5.95 -23.96 6.60
C GLU A 71 6.99 -24.28 5.51
N LEU A 72 7.21 -23.33 4.59
CA LEU A 72 8.18 -23.44 3.51
C LEU A 72 9.59 -23.00 3.89
N LYS A 73 9.82 -22.61 5.15
CA LYS A 73 11.09 -22.06 5.64
C LYS A 73 11.60 -20.93 4.75
N ILE A 74 10.72 -19.98 4.47
CA ILE A 74 11.03 -18.72 3.82
C ILE A 74 10.96 -17.64 4.89
N ASP A 75 12.13 -17.26 5.39
CA ASP A 75 12.32 -16.10 6.26
C ASP A 75 12.32 -14.79 5.45
N ASN A 76 12.43 -13.65 6.14
CA ASN A 76 12.38 -12.33 5.53
C ASN A 76 13.54 -12.10 4.54
N ASP A 77 14.77 -12.50 4.89
CA ASP A 77 15.95 -12.35 4.03
C ASP A 77 15.81 -13.20 2.77
N LYS A 78 15.36 -14.45 2.93
CA LYS A 78 15.09 -15.34 1.81
C LYS A 78 13.99 -14.79 0.92
N CYS A 79 12.91 -14.28 1.49
CA CYS A 79 11.87 -13.61 0.72
C CYS A 79 12.43 -12.44 -0.12
N ILE A 80 13.20 -11.54 0.51
CA ILE A 80 13.82 -10.39 -0.16
C ILE A 80 14.75 -10.85 -1.28
N SER A 81 15.49 -11.94 -1.10
CA SER A 81 16.40 -12.48 -2.12
C SER A 81 15.68 -13.07 -3.34
N LEU A 82 14.43 -13.50 -3.19
CA LEU A 82 13.64 -14.17 -4.22
C LEU A 82 12.76 -13.20 -5.03
N ILE A 83 12.38 -12.07 -4.44
CA ILE A 83 11.56 -11.02 -5.11
C ILE A 83 12.21 -10.45 -6.38
N PRO A 84 13.53 -10.15 -6.46
CA PRO A 84 14.14 -9.52 -7.64
C PRO A 84 13.86 -10.27 -8.95
N ALA A 85 13.81 -11.60 -8.92
CA ALA A 85 13.49 -12.39 -10.11
C ALA A 85 12.04 -12.18 -10.59
N SER A 86 11.10 -12.07 -9.65
CA SER A 86 9.70 -11.73 -9.96
C SER A 86 9.56 -10.27 -10.38
N PHE A 87 10.35 -9.36 -9.78
CA PHE A 87 10.41 -7.95 -10.15
C PHE A 87 10.83 -7.77 -11.61
N ASP A 88 11.95 -8.36 -12.03
CA ASP A 88 12.47 -8.20 -13.40
C ASP A 88 11.49 -8.72 -14.45
N LYS A 89 10.78 -9.82 -14.13
CA LYS A 89 9.72 -10.38 -14.98
C LYS A 89 8.54 -9.40 -15.12
N CYS A 90 8.03 -8.89 -13.99
CA CYS A 90 6.91 -7.95 -13.98
C CYS A 90 7.28 -6.60 -14.61
N GLN A 91 8.49 -6.10 -14.35
CA GLN A 91 9.02 -4.91 -14.99
C GLN A 91 8.99 -5.08 -16.50
N THR A 92 9.56 -6.16 -17.04
CA THR A 92 9.61 -6.41 -18.49
C THR A 92 8.20 -6.45 -19.10
N GLN A 93 7.25 -7.07 -18.41
CA GLN A 93 5.86 -7.17 -18.87
C GLN A 93 5.17 -5.82 -18.97
N TYR A 94 5.39 -4.92 -18.01
CA TYR A 94 4.68 -3.65 -17.93
C TYR A 94 5.46 -2.44 -18.45
N TYR A 95 6.78 -2.57 -18.69
CA TYR A 95 7.66 -1.45 -19.05
C TYR A 95 7.20 -0.65 -20.29
N SER A 96 6.60 -1.33 -21.27
CA SER A 96 6.07 -0.71 -22.50
C SER A 96 4.78 0.08 -22.27
N GLY A 97 4.00 -0.26 -21.24
CA GLY A 97 2.76 0.42 -20.88
C GLY A 97 2.95 1.60 -19.91
N LEU A 98 4.12 1.69 -19.28
CA LEU A 98 4.45 2.78 -18.36
C LEU A 98 4.62 4.12 -19.12
N PRO A 99 4.08 5.22 -18.59
CA PRO A 99 4.29 6.55 -19.17
C PRO A 99 5.77 6.95 -19.06
N ALA A 100 6.24 7.83 -19.96
CA ALA A 100 7.62 8.30 -19.96
C ALA A 100 7.98 9.05 -18.66
N THR A 101 7.02 9.80 -18.11
CA THR A 101 7.10 10.48 -16.83
C THR A 101 6.09 9.90 -15.84
N MET A 102 6.52 9.72 -14.61
CA MET A 102 5.74 9.22 -13.49
C MET A 102 5.45 10.35 -12.53
N ASN A 103 4.19 10.75 -12.45
CA ASN A 103 3.66 11.60 -11.40
C ASN A 103 3.14 10.76 -10.22
N LYS A 104 2.69 11.41 -9.16
CA LYS A 104 2.20 10.73 -7.94
C LYS A 104 1.06 9.73 -8.22
N ASP A 105 0.09 10.10 -9.04
CA ASP A 105 -1.08 9.26 -9.33
C ASP A 105 -0.73 8.06 -10.19
N SER A 106 0.06 8.26 -11.24
CA SER A 106 0.56 7.19 -12.11
C SER A 106 1.51 6.25 -11.37
N ALA A 107 2.41 6.78 -10.52
CA ALA A 107 3.29 6.00 -9.67
C ALA A 107 2.51 5.11 -8.69
N ALA A 108 1.44 5.63 -8.08
CA ALA A 108 0.60 4.84 -7.17
C ALA A 108 -0.12 3.71 -7.92
N LYS A 109 -0.74 4.02 -9.07
CA LYS A 109 -1.44 3.04 -9.90
C LYS A 109 -0.49 1.93 -10.37
N TRP A 110 0.64 2.29 -10.96
CA TRP A 110 1.60 1.34 -11.48
C TRP A 110 2.37 0.61 -10.39
N GLY A 111 2.63 1.26 -9.26
CA GLY A 111 3.20 0.62 -8.07
C GLY A 111 2.32 -0.53 -7.59
N HIS A 112 1.00 -0.33 -7.55
CA HIS A 112 0.06 -1.40 -7.24
C HIS A 112 0.06 -2.50 -8.31
N THR A 113 0.00 -2.16 -9.60
CA THR A 113 -0.01 -3.17 -10.68
C THR A 113 1.26 -4.03 -10.68
N ILE A 114 2.43 -3.41 -10.52
CA ILE A 114 3.70 -4.12 -10.44
C ILE A 114 3.78 -4.94 -9.15
N GLY A 115 3.37 -4.38 -8.00
CA GLY A 115 3.34 -5.07 -6.71
C GLY A 115 2.46 -6.32 -6.74
N GLU A 116 1.27 -6.24 -7.33
CA GLU A 116 0.35 -7.37 -7.50
C GLU A 116 0.93 -8.46 -8.39
N CYS A 117 1.56 -8.07 -9.52
CA CYS A 117 2.26 -9.00 -10.39
C CYS A 117 3.37 -9.75 -9.66
N ILE A 118 4.21 -9.02 -8.91
CA ILE A 118 5.31 -9.61 -8.15
C ILE A 118 4.77 -10.56 -7.09
N GLY A 119 3.78 -10.11 -6.32
CA GLY A 119 3.17 -10.92 -5.27
C GLY A 119 2.57 -12.21 -5.81
N THR A 120 1.92 -12.16 -6.97
CA THR A 120 1.32 -13.33 -7.63
C THR A 120 2.39 -14.27 -8.19
N ASP A 121 3.41 -13.76 -8.88
CA ASP A 121 4.50 -14.57 -9.42
C ASP A 121 5.29 -15.24 -8.28
N PHE A 122 5.54 -14.51 -7.19
CA PHE A 122 6.18 -15.05 -6.00
C PHE A 122 5.32 -16.14 -5.36
N ALA A 123 4.03 -15.87 -5.13
CA ALA A 123 3.13 -16.82 -4.50
C ALA A 123 3.00 -18.10 -5.33
N THR A 124 2.83 -18.00 -6.64
CA THR A 124 2.72 -19.17 -7.51
C THR A 124 4.00 -20.02 -7.52
N LYS A 125 5.18 -19.39 -7.59
CA LYS A 125 6.47 -20.09 -7.60
C LYS A 125 6.84 -20.71 -6.27
N TYR A 126 6.66 -19.97 -5.18
CA TYR A 126 7.24 -20.36 -3.89
C TYR A 126 6.19 -20.80 -2.88
N LEU A 127 4.97 -20.24 -2.90
CA LEU A 127 3.94 -20.55 -1.90
C LEU A 127 2.99 -21.66 -2.37
N VAL A 128 2.54 -21.63 -3.61
CA VAL A 128 1.55 -22.57 -4.16
C VAL A 128 2.19 -23.85 -4.65
N SER A 129 3.46 -23.80 -5.07
CA SER A 129 4.21 -24.97 -5.51
C SER A 129 4.61 -25.86 -4.33
N ASN A 130 3.62 -26.53 -3.75
CA ASN A 130 3.80 -27.79 -3.04
C ASN A 130 2.72 -28.80 -3.47
N PRO A 131 2.80 -29.37 -4.69
CA PRO A 131 2.36 -30.73 -4.87
C PRO A 131 3.46 -31.64 -4.32
N GLN A 132 3.27 -32.17 -3.11
CA GLN A 132 3.99 -33.33 -2.55
C GLN A 132 5.25 -33.07 -1.70
N ALA A 133 5.05 -32.93 -0.39
CA ALA A 133 5.90 -33.53 0.65
C ALA A 133 5.13 -33.72 1.97
N SER A 134 4.05 -34.50 1.92
CA SER A 134 3.46 -35.13 3.12
C SER A 134 2.96 -36.52 2.75
N THR A 135 3.84 -37.32 2.16
CA THR A 135 3.66 -38.77 2.14
C THR A 135 4.15 -39.29 3.48
N SER A 136 3.23 -39.44 4.42
CA SER A 136 3.36 -40.39 5.51
C SER A 136 3.62 -41.76 4.91
N SER A 137 4.77 -42.37 5.19
CA SER A 137 4.93 -43.83 5.30
C SER A 137 6.35 -44.17 5.74
N SER A 138 6.43 -44.71 6.96
CA SER A 138 7.50 -45.58 7.42
C SER A 138 7.75 -46.69 6.40
N SER A 139 9.02 -47.02 6.13
CA SER A 139 9.64 -48.34 6.30
C SER A 139 10.90 -48.45 5.42
N ASP A 140 11.95 -48.95 6.05
CA ASP A 140 13.24 -49.39 5.51
C ASP A 140 13.17 -50.05 4.12
N GLN A 141 14.11 -49.70 3.22
CA GLN A 141 15.16 -50.64 2.79
C GLN A 141 16.21 -50.01 1.85
N THR A 142 17.44 -49.96 2.35
CA THR A 142 18.74 -50.32 1.79
C THR A 142 18.99 -50.48 0.27
N THR A 143 20.10 -49.83 -0.15
CA THR A 143 21.21 -50.27 -1.05
C THR A 143 21.22 -49.97 -2.57
N SER A 144 22.38 -49.39 -2.95
CA SER A 144 23.19 -49.56 -4.18
C SER A 144 22.81 -48.75 -5.43
N SER A 145 23.56 -47.70 -5.78
CA SER A 145 24.83 -47.67 -6.54
C SER A 145 24.69 -47.93 -8.04
N SER A 146 24.81 -46.88 -8.89
CA SER A 146 25.75 -46.79 -10.03
C SER A 146 25.43 -45.58 -10.96
N THR A 147 26.43 -44.69 -11.11
CA THR A 147 26.64 -43.73 -12.22
C THR A 147 27.30 -44.46 -13.41
N PRO A 148 27.66 -43.81 -14.54
CA PRO A 148 27.14 -42.65 -15.29
C PRO A 148 26.94 -42.99 -16.80
N SER A 149 26.46 -42.05 -17.65
CA SER A 149 27.00 -41.85 -19.02
C SER A 149 26.39 -40.63 -19.74
N SER A 150 27.31 -39.81 -20.24
CA SER A 150 27.17 -38.71 -21.19
C SER A 150 26.67 -39.16 -22.56
N THR A 151 26.09 -38.25 -23.38
CA THR A 151 26.43 -38.01 -24.81
C THR A 151 25.76 -36.71 -25.31
N SER A 152 26.55 -35.86 -25.95
CA SER A 152 26.28 -34.57 -26.63
C SER A 152 25.79 -34.80 -28.10
N PRO A 153 25.88 -33.89 -29.09
CA PRO A 153 25.49 -32.46 -29.25
C PRO A 153 24.72 -32.23 -30.59
N SER A 154 24.67 -30.97 -31.08
CA SER A 154 24.53 -30.48 -32.49
C SER A 154 23.15 -29.92 -32.87
N THR A 155 22.92 -28.80 -33.60
CA THR A 155 23.70 -27.73 -34.28
C THR A 155 22.63 -26.71 -34.85
N PRO A 156 22.81 -25.86 -35.90
CA PRO A 156 22.98 -24.40 -35.81
C PRO A 156 21.95 -23.58 -36.66
N SER A 157 22.01 -22.23 -36.63
CA SER A 157 21.80 -21.30 -37.78
C SER A 157 21.69 -19.84 -37.29
N THR A 158 22.68 -18.94 -37.49
CA THR A 158 23.00 -18.09 -38.67
C THR A 158 21.90 -17.05 -38.98
N SER A 159 21.98 -15.79 -38.46
CA SER A 159 22.34 -14.50 -39.13
C SER A 159 21.40 -14.01 -40.26
N PRO A 160 21.21 -12.69 -40.55
CA PRO A 160 22.23 -11.63 -40.49
C PRO A 160 21.79 -10.21 -40.02
N SER A 161 22.81 -9.36 -39.94
CA SER A 161 22.88 -7.92 -39.70
C SER A 161 22.16 -7.05 -40.74
N THR A 162 21.73 -5.86 -40.30
CA THR A 162 21.53 -4.68 -41.16
C THR A 162 22.23 -3.45 -40.56
N PRO A 163 23.09 -2.75 -41.32
CA PRO A 163 23.60 -1.43 -40.97
C PRO A 163 22.73 -0.33 -41.61
N SER A 164 22.49 0.78 -40.92
CA SER A 164 22.15 2.05 -41.59
C SER A 164 22.36 3.26 -40.68
N THR A 165 23.52 3.90 -40.90
CA THR A 165 23.73 5.32 -41.24
C THR A 165 22.97 6.42 -40.47
N SER A 166 23.76 7.24 -39.75
CA SER A 166 23.45 8.62 -39.35
C SER A 166 23.09 9.54 -40.53
N PRO A 167 22.51 10.71 -40.24
CA PRO A 167 23.32 11.92 -40.44
C PRO A 167 23.24 12.94 -39.30
N SER A 168 24.39 13.54 -39.05
CA SER A 168 24.63 14.73 -38.24
C SER A 168 24.14 16.00 -38.95
N THR A 169 23.65 16.98 -38.19
CA THR A 169 23.57 18.40 -38.60
C THR A 169 23.83 19.32 -37.39
N PRO A 170 24.26 20.58 -37.63
CA PRO A 170 25.38 21.20 -36.92
C PRO A 170 25.02 22.22 -35.83
N SER A 171 26.05 22.54 -35.05
CA SER A 171 26.18 23.64 -34.09
C SER A 171 25.67 25.01 -34.55
N THR A 172 25.11 25.78 -33.62
CA THR A 172 25.45 27.20 -33.45
C THR A 172 25.16 27.68 -32.02
N SER A 173 26.20 28.15 -31.33
CA SER A 173 26.13 28.93 -30.07
C SER A 173 25.61 30.36 -30.33
N PRO A 174 25.21 31.15 -29.32
CA PRO A 174 26.21 31.88 -28.52
C PRO A 174 25.90 32.02 -27.01
N SER A 175 26.99 32.23 -26.28
CA SER A 175 27.09 32.54 -24.85
C SER A 175 26.42 33.86 -24.45
N SER A 176 25.92 33.94 -23.21
CA SER A 176 25.95 35.16 -22.38
C SER A 176 25.93 34.81 -20.89
N PRO A 177 26.66 35.55 -20.03
CA PRO A 177 26.89 35.21 -18.64
C PRO A 177 25.81 35.85 -17.75
N ILE A 178 25.19 35.07 -16.86
CA ILE A 178 24.45 35.63 -15.73
C ILE A 178 25.01 34.99 -14.47
N SER A 179 25.80 35.78 -13.76
CA SER A 179 26.17 35.55 -12.37
C SER A 179 24.92 35.63 -11.51
N SER A 180 24.50 34.51 -10.96
CA SER A 180 23.56 34.48 -9.84
C SER A 180 24.11 33.50 -8.80
N SER A 181 24.81 34.07 -7.83
CA SER A 181 25.21 33.43 -6.58
C SER A 181 23.96 32.95 -5.83
N THR A 182 23.67 31.66 -5.93
CA THR A 182 22.68 30.98 -5.08
C THR A 182 23.44 30.34 -3.91
N PRO A 183 23.04 30.58 -2.65
CA PRO A 183 23.66 29.91 -1.51
C PRO A 183 23.38 28.41 -1.59
N ALA A 184 24.44 27.61 -1.50
CA ALA A 184 24.35 26.17 -1.32
C ALA A 184 23.69 25.90 0.04
N THR A 185 22.37 25.73 0.06
CA THR A 185 21.67 25.11 1.17
C THR A 185 21.88 23.62 1.04
N SER A 186 22.81 23.11 1.86
CA SER A 186 23.03 21.69 2.12
C SER A 186 21.68 20.98 2.28
N SER A 187 21.39 20.10 1.33
CA SER A 187 20.25 19.18 1.40
C SER A 187 20.59 18.07 2.38
N ASP A 188 20.56 18.41 3.66
CA ASP A 188 20.48 17.43 4.72
C ASP A 188 19.09 16.78 4.64
N SER A 189 19.08 15.49 4.31
CA SER A 189 17.91 14.61 4.48
C SER A 189 17.69 14.37 5.98
N GLN A 190 17.49 15.44 6.73
CA GLN A 190 17.04 15.37 8.11
C GLN A 190 15.59 14.92 8.08
N SER A 191 15.33 13.78 8.72
CA SER A 191 14.04 13.47 9.31
C SER A 191 13.69 14.63 10.24
N THR A 192 13.10 15.70 9.69
CA THR A 192 12.70 16.85 10.48
C THR A 192 11.46 16.45 11.26
N ASP A 193 11.68 16.13 12.53
CA ASP A 193 10.61 15.98 13.51
C ASP A 193 9.70 17.22 13.45
N ILE A 194 8.40 17.00 13.34
CA ILE A 194 7.39 18.05 13.30
C ILE A 194 6.78 18.19 14.69
N SER A 195 6.55 19.42 15.15
CA SER A 195 5.86 19.61 16.43
C SER A 195 4.42 19.10 16.34
N ARG A 196 3.90 18.58 17.45
CA ARG A 196 2.52 18.08 17.57
C ARG A 196 1.49 19.06 17.02
N ASP A 197 1.62 20.33 17.37
CA ASP A 197 0.68 21.38 16.98
C ASP A 197 0.76 21.69 15.48
N GLN A 198 1.96 21.70 14.91
CA GLN A 198 2.15 21.90 13.47
C GLN A 198 1.62 20.71 12.67
N TRP A 199 1.86 19.48 13.14
CA TRP A 199 1.32 18.27 12.54
C TRP A 199 -0.22 18.24 12.58
N LEU A 200 -0.82 18.58 13.72
CA LEU A 200 -2.28 18.68 13.86
C LEU A 200 -2.88 19.78 12.99
N ALA A 201 -2.21 20.93 12.86
CA ALA A 201 -2.67 22.00 11.98
C ALA A 201 -2.72 21.55 10.51
N GLN A 202 -1.67 20.84 10.04
CA GLN A 202 -1.65 20.26 8.70
C GLN A 202 -2.74 19.20 8.53
N LEU A 203 -2.87 18.31 9.52
CA LEU A 203 -3.87 17.25 9.49
C LEU A 203 -5.30 17.81 9.48
N LYS A 204 -5.58 18.89 10.21
CA LYS A 204 -6.90 19.55 10.24
C LYS A 204 -7.33 20.03 8.85
N THR A 205 -6.38 20.47 8.02
CA THR A 205 -6.64 20.90 6.64
C THR A 205 -6.82 19.70 5.69
N LEU A 206 -6.04 18.64 5.85
CA LEU A 206 -5.98 17.51 4.91
C LEU A 206 -6.98 16.38 5.22
N ALA A 207 -7.23 16.11 6.50
CA ALA A 207 -8.03 14.96 6.94
C ALA A 207 -9.46 14.94 6.39
N PRO A 208 -10.20 16.06 6.31
CA PRO A 208 -11.56 16.04 5.77
C PRO A 208 -11.63 15.46 4.35
N ALA A 209 -10.74 15.89 3.46
CA ALA A 209 -10.70 15.39 2.09
C ALA A 209 -10.33 13.90 2.05
N MET A 210 -9.29 13.50 2.78
CA MET A 210 -8.78 12.12 2.81
C MET A 210 -9.81 11.12 3.35
N ILE A 211 -10.51 11.47 4.44
CA ILE A 211 -11.49 10.59 5.07
C ILE A 211 -12.73 10.46 4.18
N CYS A 212 -13.22 11.57 3.61
CA CYS A 212 -14.34 11.51 2.67
C CYS A 212 -13.98 10.67 1.44
N GLN A 213 -12.80 10.86 0.86
CA GLN A 213 -12.32 10.03 -0.24
C GLN A 213 -12.30 8.54 0.13
N GLY A 214 -11.89 8.19 1.36
CA GLY A 214 -11.96 6.82 1.86
C GLY A 214 -13.38 6.27 1.90
N PHE A 215 -14.35 7.05 2.39
CA PHE A 215 -15.75 6.62 2.42
C PHE A 215 -16.38 6.48 1.02
N PHE A 216 -16.06 7.38 0.10
CA PHE A 216 -16.54 7.29 -1.29
C PHE A 216 -15.83 6.22 -2.11
N GLY A 217 -14.63 5.80 -1.69
CA GLY A 217 -13.89 4.68 -2.27
C GLY A 217 -14.48 3.32 -1.91
N ASP A 218 -15.15 3.20 -0.76
CA ASP A 218 -15.85 1.98 -0.36
C ASP A 218 -17.31 1.98 -0.86
N PRO A 219 -17.73 1.01 -1.71
CA PRO A 219 -19.10 0.98 -2.26
C PRO A 219 -20.21 0.88 -1.21
N SER A 220 -19.94 0.22 -0.07
CA SER A 220 -20.92 0.02 1.00
C SER A 220 -21.11 1.29 1.83
N LEU A 221 -20.03 2.00 2.12
CA LEU A 221 -20.08 3.29 2.82
C LEU A 221 -20.60 4.41 1.92
N LYS A 222 -20.18 4.44 0.66
CA LYS A 222 -20.71 5.34 -0.35
C LYS A 222 -22.23 5.23 -0.46
N LYS A 223 -22.77 4.01 -0.57
CA LYS A 223 -24.22 3.79 -0.60
C LYS A 223 -24.92 4.38 0.63
N LYS A 224 -24.36 4.17 1.83
CA LYS A 224 -24.94 4.75 3.07
C LYS A 224 -24.89 6.28 3.10
N LEU A 225 -23.82 6.88 2.59
CA LEU A 225 -23.71 8.33 2.45
C LEU A 225 -24.76 8.89 1.47
N GLU A 226 -24.93 8.24 0.33
CA GLU A 226 -25.93 8.59 -0.68
C GLU A 226 -27.36 8.44 -0.14
N ASP A 227 -27.66 7.34 0.57
CA ASP A 227 -28.94 7.10 1.25
C ASP A 227 -29.26 8.20 2.28
N ARG A 228 -28.22 8.88 2.78
CA ARG A 228 -28.31 10.02 3.71
C ARG A 228 -28.22 11.38 3.03
N SER A 229 -28.12 11.41 1.69
CA SER A 229 -27.91 12.62 0.90
C SER A 229 -26.68 13.42 1.33
N ILE A 230 -25.62 12.72 1.74
CA ILE A 230 -24.31 13.29 2.09
C ILE A 230 -23.38 13.12 0.89
N ASP A 231 -23.22 14.20 0.12
CA ASP A 231 -22.21 14.29 -0.94
C ASP A 231 -20.82 14.64 -0.37
N ASN A 232 -19.80 14.65 -1.23
CA ASN A 232 -18.42 14.94 -0.83
C ASN A 232 -18.27 16.30 -0.12
N THR A 233 -18.98 17.33 -0.59
CA THR A 233 -18.93 18.68 0.01
C THR A 233 -19.51 18.65 1.42
N LYS A 234 -20.67 18.00 1.60
CA LYS A 234 -21.26 17.83 2.93
C LYS A 234 -20.36 17.00 3.84
N CYS A 235 -19.80 15.90 3.34
CA CYS A 235 -18.88 15.07 4.10
C CYS A 235 -17.70 15.90 4.65
N VAL A 236 -17.02 16.66 3.78
CA VAL A 236 -15.88 17.52 4.17
C VAL A 236 -16.29 18.57 5.20
N ASN A 237 -17.50 19.11 5.11
CA ASN A 237 -18.01 20.11 6.07
C ASN A 237 -18.44 19.51 7.42
N LEU A 238 -18.79 18.22 7.46
CA LEU A 238 -19.22 17.53 8.68
C LEU A 238 -18.05 16.94 9.49
N ILE A 239 -16.94 16.61 8.84
CA ILE A 239 -15.75 16.04 9.50
C ILE A 239 -15.10 16.94 10.56
N PRO A 240 -14.97 18.27 10.39
CA PRO A 240 -14.31 19.13 11.37
C PRO A 240 -14.84 18.96 12.81
N ALA A 241 -16.14 18.73 12.98
CA ALA A 241 -16.73 18.49 14.30
C ALA A 241 -16.26 17.16 14.94
N SER A 242 -16.10 16.10 14.12
CA SER A 242 -15.54 14.82 14.57
C SER A 242 -14.03 14.93 14.78
N PHE A 243 -13.33 15.71 13.96
CA PHE A 243 -11.90 15.98 14.10
C PHE A 243 -11.58 16.64 15.44
N GLU A 244 -12.27 17.72 15.80
CA GLU A 244 -12.03 18.44 17.05
C GLU A 244 -12.29 17.57 18.28
N LYS A 245 -13.35 16.75 18.23
CA LYS A 245 -13.64 15.78 19.29
C LYS A 245 -12.50 14.76 19.44
N CYS A 246 -12.10 14.12 18.35
CA CYS A 246 -11.04 13.11 18.36
C CYS A 246 -9.67 13.69 18.70
N GLN A 247 -9.38 14.90 18.24
CA GLN A 247 -8.19 15.65 18.64
C GLN A 247 -8.17 15.80 20.15
N ASN A 248 -9.24 16.31 20.77
CA ASN A 248 -9.27 16.51 22.22
C ASN A 248 -9.12 15.21 23.03
N GLU A 249 -9.71 14.11 22.56
CA GLU A 249 -9.58 12.79 23.21
C GLU A 249 -8.16 12.23 23.11
N LEU A 250 -7.46 12.47 21.99
CA LEU A 250 -6.14 11.90 21.73
C LEU A 250 -4.99 12.83 22.10
N TYR A 251 -5.19 14.15 22.17
CA TYR A 251 -4.14 15.18 22.29
C TYR A 251 -3.21 14.96 23.48
N SER A 252 -3.77 14.55 24.63
CA SER A 252 -3.01 14.25 25.85
C SER A 252 -2.07 13.05 25.72
N ASN A 253 -2.32 12.17 24.75
CA ASN A 253 -1.50 10.99 24.49
C ASN A 253 -0.51 11.22 23.33
N LEU A 254 -0.65 12.30 22.56
CA LEU A 254 0.25 12.61 21.46
C LEU A 254 1.63 13.07 21.97
N PRO A 255 2.73 12.52 21.43
CA PRO A 255 4.08 13.04 21.64
C PRO A 255 4.16 14.52 21.27
N THR A 256 5.02 15.28 21.96
CA THR A 256 5.25 16.71 21.68
C THR A 256 5.91 16.95 20.32
N THR A 257 6.70 15.99 19.85
CA THR A 257 7.32 15.95 18.52
C THR A 257 7.00 14.62 17.87
N LEU A 258 6.70 14.66 16.57
CA LEU A 258 6.43 13.48 15.76
C LEU A 258 7.46 13.36 14.64
N ASN A 259 8.07 12.19 14.55
CA ASN A 259 8.78 11.74 13.35
C ASN A 259 7.78 11.12 12.35
N SER A 260 8.25 10.70 11.19
CA SER A 260 7.42 10.04 10.16
C SER A 260 6.63 8.85 10.71
N ASP A 261 7.26 7.96 11.47
CA ASP A 261 6.62 6.72 11.94
C ASP A 261 5.52 6.99 12.98
N SER A 262 5.80 7.88 13.92
CA SER A 262 4.81 8.31 14.92
C SER A 262 3.68 9.12 14.28
N ALA A 263 3.98 10.00 13.31
CA ALA A 263 2.97 10.74 12.56
C ALA A 263 2.01 9.80 11.81
N ASN A 264 2.52 8.73 11.19
CA ASN A 264 1.69 7.71 10.54
C ASN A 264 0.81 6.99 11.56
N THR A 265 1.40 6.52 12.67
CA THR A 265 0.68 5.81 13.74
C THR A 265 -0.47 6.65 14.31
N TRP A 266 -0.20 7.92 14.62
CA TRP A 266 -1.20 8.84 15.15
C TRP A 266 -2.21 9.30 14.09
N GLY A 267 -1.79 9.44 12.84
CA GLY A 267 -2.67 9.71 11.71
C GLY A 267 -3.74 8.64 11.55
N HIS A 268 -3.36 7.36 11.67
CA HIS A 268 -4.30 6.24 11.68
C HIS A 268 -5.27 6.30 12.86
N LYS A 269 -4.77 6.50 14.09
CA LYS A 269 -5.63 6.60 15.29
C LYS A 269 -6.65 7.74 15.19
N ILE A 270 -6.22 8.91 14.72
CA ILE A 270 -7.12 10.05 14.51
C ILE A 270 -8.13 9.75 13.41
N GLY A 271 -7.70 9.19 12.27
CA GLY A 271 -8.58 8.82 11.17
C GLY A 271 -9.65 7.80 11.58
N GLU A 272 -9.27 6.77 12.34
CA GLU A 272 -10.19 5.75 12.88
C GLU A 272 -11.22 6.36 13.85
N CYS A 273 -10.77 7.21 14.76
CA CYS A 273 -11.65 7.92 15.68
C CYS A 273 -12.68 8.77 14.92
N ILE A 274 -12.22 9.58 13.96
CA ILE A 274 -13.08 10.44 13.15
C ILE A 274 -14.07 9.61 12.36
N GLY A 275 -13.59 8.55 11.71
CA GLY A 275 -14.42 7.67 10.90
C GLY A 275 -15.54 7.02 11.72
N THR A 276 -15.20 6.59 12.93
CA THR A 276 -16.16 5.99 13.88
C THR A 276 -17.18 7.00 14.39
N ASP A 277 -16.74 8.20 14.80
CA ASP A 277 -17.64 9.24 15.29
C ASP A 277 -18.59 9.74 14.19
N PHE A 278 -18.05 9.94 12.99
CA PHE A 278 -18.81 10.30 11.80
C PHE A 278 -19.85 9.24 11.46
N ALA A 279 -19.44 7.96 11.41
CA ALA A 279 -20.35 6.86 11.12
C ALA A 279 -21.47 6.77 12.15
N LYS A 280 -21.16 6.93 13.44
CA LYS A 280 -22.18 6.94 14.51
C LYS A 280 -23.17 8.08 14.37
N LYS A 281 -22.72 9.27 14.00
CA LYS A 281 -23.58 10.46 13.87
C LYS A 281 -24.45 10.44 12.61
N TYR A 282 -23.90 9.98 11.49
CA TYR A 282 -24.51 10.21 10.18
C TYR A 282 -24.89 8.92 9.44
N LEU A 283 -24.14 7.83 9.62
CA LEU A 283 -24.31 6.60 8.83
C LEU A 283 -25.13 5.51 9.54
N LEU A 284 -25.15 5.51 10.87
CA LEU A 284 -26.02 4.60 11.62
C LEU A 284 -27.48 5.07 11.51
N PRO A 285 -28.45 4.15 11.43
CA PRO A 285 -29.86 4.48 11.63
C PRO A 285 -29.98 5.19 12.98
N THR A 286 -30.29 6.49 12.97
CA THR A 286 -30.90 7.12 14.13
C THR A 286 -32.12 6.29 14.41
N ALA A 287 -32.12 5.57 15.53
CA ALA A 287 -33.27 4.78 15.93
C ALA A 287 -34.46 5.73 15.92
N THR A 288 -35.35 5.58 14.93
CA THR A 288 -36.58 6.33 14.87
C THR A 288 -37.25 6.11 16.22
N PRO A 289 -37.48 7.15 17.05
CA PRO A 289 -38.20 6.96 18.29
C PRO A 289 -39.54 6.36 17.87
N ALA A 290 -39.75 5.10 18.28
CA ALA A 290 -40.92 4.34 17.90
C ALA A 290 -42.14 5.21 18.23
N THR A 291 -42.80 5.74 17.20
CA THR A 291 -44.06 6.43 17.37
C THR A 291 -44.99 5.40 17.93
N SER A 292 -45.25 5.49 19.24
CA SER A 292 -46.23 4.69 19.93
C SER A 292 -47.58 4.99 19.28
N THR A 293 -47.96 4.21 18.29
CA THR A 293 -49.32 4.15 17.79
C THR A 293 -50.17 3.57 18.92
N SER A 294 -50.59 4.44 19.83
CA SER A 294 -51.65 4.20 20.79
C SER A 294 -52.92 3.97 19.96
N SER A 295 -53.24 2.71 19.70
CA SER A 295 -54.53 2.33 19.12
C SER A 295 -55.58 2.53 20.20
N GLN A 296 -56.50 3.47 19.98
CA GLN A 296 -57.81 3.53 20.61
C GLN A 296 -58.81 2.80 19.73
#